data_AF-A0A1X0R3Q6-F1
#
_entry.id   AF-A0A1X0R3Q6-F1
#
_cell.length_a   1.000
_cell.length_b   1.000
_cell.length_c   1.000
_cell.angle_alpha   90.00
_cell.angle_beta   90.00
_cell.angle_gamma   90.00
#
_symmetry.space_group_name_H-M   'P 1'
#
loop_
_entity.id
_entity.type
_entity.pdbx_description
1 polymer ?
#
loop_
_entity_poly.entity_id
_entity_poly.type
_entity_poly.pdbx_seq_one_letter_code
_entity_poly.pdbx_strand_id
1 'polypeptide(L)'
;MVRLPGPSIDKPNIYPFGTPYEQVYQELKSKDPNLYTQNGLLNMLDRNRKTKPAPQRWHESREVFDVIITCEERCFDAVVEDLVNRGQNLNQSTHVINVEIKDNHEDALLGGRAILQLAQMV
;
A
#
# COMPACT_ATOMS: atom_id res chain seq x y z
N MET A 1 4.29 10.82 1.42
CA MET A 1 3.17 11.18 0.54
C MET A 1 2.73 9.93 -0.21
N VAL A 2 1.46 9.83 -0.53
CA VAL A 2 0.86 8.84 -1.42
C VAL A 2 0.85 9.43 -2.83
N ARG A 3 1.35 8.69 -3.82
CA ARG A 3 1.37 9.09 -5.23
C ARG A 3 0.41 8.20 -6.01
N LEU A 4 -0.51 8.80 -6.75
CA LEU A 4 -1.45 8.11 -7.62
C LEU A 4 -1.23 8.55 -9.07
N PRO A 5 -1.51 7.67 -10.06
CA PRO A 5 -1.47 8.03 -11.47
C PRO A 5 -2.35 9.25 -11.75
N GLY A 6 -1.88 10.13 -12.62
CA GLY A 6 -2.63 11.29 -13.12
C GLY A 6 -2.72 11.28 -14.66
N PRO A 7 -3.07 12.42 -15.28
CA PRO A 7 -3.23 12.51 -16.73
C PRO A 7 -1.94 12.26 -17.53
N SER A 8 -0.78 12.46 -16.91
CA SER A 8 0.52 12.16 -17.51
C SER A 8 1.52 11.74 -16.44
N ILE A 9 2.65 11.16 -16.85
CA ILE A 9 3.70 10.64 -15.93
C ILE A 9 4.26 11.73 -15.01
N ASP A 10 4.35 12.96 -15.53
CA ASP A 10 4.87 14.14 -14.82
C ASP A 10 3.82 14.85 -13.95
N LYS A 11 2.54 14.47 -14.08
CA LYS A 11 1.42 15.10 -13.35
C LYS A 11 0.68 14.08 -12.47
N PRO A 12 1.36 13.45 -11.49
CA PRO A 12 0.70 12.55 -10.55
C PRO A 12 -0.25 13.31 -9.60
N ASN A 13 -1.23 12.62 -9.04
CA ASN A 13 -2.00 13.14 -7.91
C ASN A 13 -1.27 12.75 -6.62
N ILE A 14 -0.94 13.72 -5.77
CA ILE A 14 -0.13 13.51 -4.56
C ILE A 14 -0.92 13.94 -3.34
N TYR A 15 -0.99 13.07 -2.34
CA TYR A 15 -1.70 13.31 -1.08
C TYR A 15 -0.80 12.98 0.13
N PRO A 16 -0.96 13.63 1.29
CA PRO A 16 -0.34 13.17 2.52
C PRO A 16 -0.88 11.80 2.95
N PHE A 17 -0.09 11.05 3.72
CA PHE A 17 -0.62 9.88 4.42
C PHE A 17 -1.70 10.33 5.41
N GLY A 18 -2.71 9.48 5.65
CA GLY A 18 -3.88 9.84 6.46
C GLY A 18 -5.00 10.57 5.72
N THR A 19 -4.81 11.03 4.47
CA THR A 19 -5.93 11.56 3.67
C THR A 19 -6.96 10.47 3.39
N PRO A 20 -8.25 10.64 3.76
CA PRO A 20 -9.26 9.61 3.57
C PRO A 20 -9.46 9.22 2.10
N TYR A 21 -9.60 7.92 1.82
CA TYR A 21 -9.88 7.42 0.47
C TYR A 21 -11.17 8.00 -0.10
N GLU A 22 -12.18 8.26 0.74
CA GLU A 22 -13.43 8.92 0.32
C GLU A 22 -13.17 10.30 -0.27
N GLN A 23 -12.34 11.10 0.41
CA GLN A 23 -12.00 12.45 -0.06
C GLN A 23 -11.30 12.39 -1.42
N VAL A 24 -10.29 11.53 -1.55
CA VAL A 24 -9.55 11.36 -2.81
C VAL A 24 -10.49 10.87 -3.92
N TYR A 25 -11.37 9.92 -3.62
CA TYR A 25 -12.34 9.40 -4.58
C TYR A 25 -13.26 10.50 -5.13
N GLN A 26 -13.85 11.33 -4.26
CA GLN A 26 -14.74 12.42 -4.69
C GLN A 26 -14.00 13.50 -5.48
N GLU A 27 -12.78 13.85 -5.07
CA GLU A 27 -11.94 14.82 -5.79
C GLU A 27 -11.59 14.34 -7.20
N LEU A 28 -11.12 13.11 -7.35
CA LEU A 28 -10.77 12.58 -8.67
C LEU A 28 -12.00 12.37 -9.55
N LYS A 29 -13.12 11.89 -8.97
CA LYS A 29 -14.39 11.73 -9.68
C LYS A 29 -14.95 13.06 -10.19
N SER A 30 -14.80 14.14 -9.43
CA SER A 30 -15.24 15.48 -9.86
C SER A 30 -14.28 16.12 -10.87
N LYS A 31 -12.99 15.78 -10.82
CA LYS A 31 -11.96 16.30 -11.72
C LYS A 31 -12.05 15.71 -13.13
N ASP A 32 -12.04 14.38 -13.26
CA ASP A 32 -12.20 13.69 -14.54
C ASP A 32 -12.68 12.24 -14.33
N PRO A 33 -14.00 11.99 -14.30
CA PRO A 33 -14.53 10.66 -14.01
C PRO A 33 -14.17 9.64 -15.10
N ASN A 34 -14.01 10.06 -16.35
CA ASN A 34 -13.73 9.15 -17.46
C ASN A 34 -12.30 8.63 -17.38
N LEU A 35 -11.33 9.53 -17.23
CA LEU A 35 -9.91 9.19 -17.11
C LEU A 35 -9.66 8.22 -15.94
N TYR A 36 -10.16 8.57 -14.75
CA TYR A 36 -9.90 7.79 -13.54
C TYR A 36 -10.74 6.52 -13.42
N THR A 37 -11.81 6.38 -14.21
CA THR A 37 -12.49 5.09 -14.39
C THR A 37 -11.70 4.19 -15.35
N GLN A 38 -11.26 4.73 -16.49
CA GLN A 38 -10.54 3.97 -17.52
C GLN A 38 -9.21 3.41 -17.03
N ASN A 39 -8.46 4.17 -16.22
CA ASN A 39 -7.20 3.68 -15.63
C ASN A 39 -7.39 2.82 -14.37
N GLY A 40 -8.64 2.56 -13.96
CA GLY A 40 -8.98 1.72 -12.81
C GLY A 40 -8.86 2.38 -11.43
N LEU A 41 -8.42 3.64 -11.35
CA LEU A 41 -8.13 4.30 -10.08
C LEU A 41 -9.37 4.49 -9.20
N LEU A 42 -10.51 4.89 -9.78
CA LEU A 42 -11.76 5.02 -9.00
C LEU A 42 -12.23 3.67 -8.45
N ASN A 43 -12.10 2.60 -9.22
CA ASN A 43 -12.46 1.24 -8.75
C ASN A 43 -11.55 0.79 -7.61
N MET A 44 -10.25 1.07 -7.72
CA MET A 44 -9.28 0.76 -6.66
C MET A 44 -9.56 1.57 -5.38
N LEU A 45 -9.86 2.86 -5.49
CA LEU A 45 -10.21 3.71 -4.35
C LEU A 45 -11.52 3.27 -3.69
N ASP A 46 -12.53 2.90 -4.47
CA ASP A 46 -13.80 2.37 -3.96
C ASP A 46 -13.61 1.06 -3.18
N ARG A 47 -12.71 0.19 -3.64
CA ARG A 47 -12.32 -1.01 -2.89
C ARG A 47 -11.62 -0.62 -1.58
N ASN A 48 -10.63 0.26 -1.63
CA ASN A 48 -9.83 0.62 -0.45
C ASN A 48 -10.66 1.26 0.66
N ARG A 49 -11.59 2.17 0.33
CA ARG A 49 -12.46 2.82 1.33
C ARG A 49 -13.40 1.85 2.08
N LYS A 50 -13.70 0.69 1.48
CA LYS A 50 -14.47 -0.39 2.13
C LYS A 50 -13.59 -1.21 3.08
N THR A 51 -12.27 -1.22 2.88
CA THR A 51 -11.31 -1.94 3.73
C THR A 51 -10.85 -1.08 4.90
N LYS A 52 -10.51 0.20 4.69
CA LYS A 52 -10.05 1.13 5.73
C LYS A 52 -10.24 2.60 5.32
N PRO A 53 -10.24 3.56 6.26
CA PRO A 53 -10.55 4.96 5.93
C PRO A 53 -9.44 5.68 5.14
N ALA A 54 -8.16 5.41 5.43
CA ALA A 54 -7.04 6.15 4.86
C ALA A 54 -5.77 5.28 4.73
N PRO A 55 -4.83 5.61 3.84
CA PRO A 55 -3.51 5.00 3.79
C PRO A 55 -2.69 5.38 5.02
N GLN A 56 -1.90 4.44 5.53
CA GLN A 56 -1.06 4.59 6.72
C GLN A 56 0.41 4.46 6.33
N ARG A 57 1.29 5.12 7.07
CA ARG A 57 2.73 5.05 6.88
C ARG A 57 3.36 4.11 7.89
N TRP A 58 4.19 3.18 7.43
CA TRP A 58 4.87 2.18 8.27
C TRP A 58 5.59 2.80 9.49
N HIS A 59 6.42 3.81 9.24
CA HIS A 59 7.27 4.47 10.24
C HIS A 59 6.48 5.16 11.37
N GLU A 60 5.19 5.40 11.17
CA GLU A 60 4.31 6.00 12.18
C GLU A 60 3.55 4.95 13.01
N SER A 61 3.44 3.71 12.51
CA SER A 61 2.81 2.61 13.23
C SER A 61 3.72 2.07 14.34
N ARG A 62 3.14 1.75 15.49
CA ARG A 62 3.81 1.05 16.61
C ARG A 62 3.22 -0.34 16.88
N GLU A 63 2.40 -0.83 15.96
CA GLU A 63 1.84 -2.17 16.03
C GLU A 63 2.93 -3.23 15.90
N VAL A 64 2.69 -4.38 16.54
CA VAL A 64 3.60 -5.53 16.56
C VAL A 64 2.98 -6.62 15.70
N PHE A 65 3.81 -7.26 14.88
CA PHE A 65 3.38 -8.30 13.94
C PHE A 65 4.35 -9.49 14.04
N ASP A 66 3.83 -10.71 13.96
CA ASP A 66 4.65 -11.91 13.88
C ASP A 66 5.30 -12.07 12.50
N VAL A 67 4.56 -11.69 11.44
CA VAL A 67 5.00 -11.74 10.04
C VAL A 67 4.66 -10.42 9.35
N ILE A 68 5.64 -9.86 8.64
CA ILE A 68 5.52 -8.67 7.80
C ILE A 68 5.86 -9.08 6.36
N ILE A 69 4.97 -8.76 5.42
CA ILE A 69 5.17 -9.06 4.00
C ILE A 69 5.31 -7.76 3.23
N THR A 70 6.38 -7.62 2.47
CA THR A 70 6.64 -6.48 1.57
C THR A 70 6.46 -6.87 0.12
N CYS A 71 6.07 -5.91 -0.73
CA CYS A 71 5.73 -6.16 -2.13
C CYS A 71 6.81 -5.77 -3.14
N GLU A 72 7.93 -5.21 -2.67
CA GLU A 72 9.10 -4.85 -3.48
C GLU A 72 10.34 -4.73 -2.57
N GLU A 73 11.52 -4.98 -3.13
CA GLU A 73 12.81 -4.94 -2.41
C GLU A 73 13.05 -3.61 -1.67
N ARG A 74 12.71 -2.47 -2.29
CA ARG A 74 12.89 -1.16 -1.66
C ARG A 74 12.03 -1.00 -0.39
N CYS A 75 10.84 -1.58 -0.38
CA CYS A 75 9.98 -1.59 0.80
C CYS A 75 10.51 -2.55 1.87
N PHE A 76 11.07 -3.68 1.47
CA PHE A 76 11.76 -4.61 2.37
C PHE A 76 12.90 -3.91 3.13
N ASP A 77 13.81 -3.25 2.40
CA ASP A 77 14.95 -2.54 2.99
C ASP A 77 14.49 -1.47 3.99
N ALA A 78 13.49 -0.66 3.59
CA ALA A 78 12.95 0.38 4.45
C ALA A 78 12.30 -0.16 5.74
N VAL A 79 11.62 -1.31 5.66
CA VAL A 79 11.01 -1.96 6.84
C VAL A 79 12.10 -2.51 7.75
N VAL A 80 13.09 -3.21 7.20
CA VAL A 80 14.20 -3.80 7.98
C VAL A 80 15.02 -2.71 8.67
N GLU A 81 15.38 -1.64 7.95
CA GLU A 81 16.11 -0.51 8.51
C GLU A 81 15.33 0.14 9.68
N ASP A 82 14.03 0.39 9.49
CA ASP A 82 13.20 0.97 10.53
C ASP A 82 13.04 0.05 11.76
N LEU A 83 12.91 -1.26 11.56
CA LEU A 83 12.87 -2.24 12.67
C LEU A 83 14.18 -2.24 13.48
N VAL A 84 15.33 -2.18 12.81
CA VAL A 84 16.65 -2.07 13.46
C VAL A 84 16.73 -0.76 14.26
N ASN A 85 16.27 0.35 13.68
CA ASN A 85 16.32 1.67 14.30
C ASN A 85 15.35 1.86 15.48
N ARG A 86 14.25 1.10 15.54
CA ARG A 86 13.29 1.14 16.67
C ARG A 86 13.86 0.55 17.97
N GLY A 87 14.91 -0.25 17.88
CA GLY A 87 15.52 -0.95 19.01
C GLY A 87 14.72 -2.19 19.45
N GLN A 88 15.42 -3.19 20.00
CA GLN A 88 14.86 -4.49 20.40
C GLN A 88 14.16 -4.46 21.78
N ASN A 89 13.33 -3.43 22.03
CA ASN A 89 12.80 -3.19 23.36
C ASN A 89 11.90 -4.32 23.91
N LEU A 90 11.27 -5.08 23.02
CA LEU A 90 10.37 -6.19 23.39
C LEU A 90 11.05 -7.56 23.38
N ASN A 91 12.27 -7.67 22.83
CA ASN A 91 12.95 -8.96 22.59
C ASN A 91 12.09 -10.03 21.89
N GLN A 92 11.13 -9.59 21.06
CA GLN A 92 10.28 -10.47 20.26
C GLN A 92 10.80 -10.51 18.82
N SER A 93 10.86 -11.71 18.25
CA SER A 93 11.21 -11.91 16.85
C SER A 93 10.02 -11.61 15.94
N THR A 94 10.30 -11.07 14.75
CA THR A 94 9.34 -10.88 13.66
C THR A 94 9.97 -11.36 12.36
N HIS A 95 9.18 -11.97 11.48
CA HIS A 95 9.64 -12.43 10.17
C HIS A 95 9.29 -11.40 9.10
N VAL A 96 10.28 -10.92 8.35
CA VAL A 96 10.05 -10.05 7.19
C VAL A 96 10.28 -10.86 5.92
N ILE A 97 9.29 -10.92 5.04
CA ILE A 97 9.33 -11.69 3.79
C ILE A 97 9.00 -10.75 2.62
N ASN A 98 9.90 -10.67 1.64
CA ASN A 98 9.61 -9.93 0.41
C ASN A 98 9.00 -10.84 -0.66
N VAL A 99 7.92 -10.37 -1.28
CA VAL A 99 7.29 -10.97 -2.47
C VAL A 99 7.28 -9.91 -3.56
N GLU A 100 8.14 -10.04 -4.56
CA GLU A 100 8.27 -9.05 -5.63
C GLU A 100 7.01 -9.00 -6.50
N ILE A 101 6.31 -7.87 -6.49
CA ILE A 101 5.05 -7.66 -7.22
C ILE A 101 5.16 -6.35 -8.01
N LYS A 102 4.98 -6.43 -9.33
CA LYS A 102 4.96 -5.23 -10.17
C LYS A 102 3.76 -4.34 -9.83
N ASP A 103 3.98 -3.02 -9.85
CA ASP A 103 2.96 -2.02 -9.53
C ASP A 103 1.94 -1.83 -10.68
N ASN A 104 1.09 -2.84 -10.87
CA ASN A 104 -0.08 -2.77 -11.72
C ASN A 104 -1.19 -3.69 -11.19
N HIS A 105 -2.41 -3.53 -11.73
CA HIS A 105 -3.60 -4.21 -11.22
C HIS A 105 -3.57 -5.74 -11.37
N GLU A 106 -2.98 -6.26 -12.44
CA GLU A 106 -2.96 -7.70 -12.74
C GLU A 106 -1.96 -8.42 -11.84
N ASP A 107 -0.72 -7.93 -11.79
CA ASP A 107 0.33 -8.49 -10.93
C ASP A 107 -0.04 -8.35 -9.44
N ALA A 108 -0.67 -7.25 -9.03
CA ALA A 108 -1.15 -7.09 -7.65
C ALA A 108 -2.24 -8.11 -7.26
N LEU A 109 -3.11 -8.50 -8.20
CA LEU A 109 -4.13 -9.52 -7.94
C LEU A 109 -3.50 -10.90 -7.78
N LEU A 110 -2.54 -11.26 -8.65
CA LEU A 110 -1.82 -12.53 -8.57
C LEU A 110 -0.95 -12.59 -7.31
N GLY A 111 -0.20 -11.52 -7.03
CA GLY A 111 0.63 -11.38 -5.84
C GLY A 111 -0.18 -11.48 -4.55
N GLY A 112 -1.35 -10.82 -4.48
CA GLY A 112 -2.25 -10.93 -3.33
C GLY A 112 -2.75 -12.36 -3.08
N ARG A 113 -3.00 -13.15 -4.14
CA ARG A 113 -3.36 -14.57 -4.01
C ARG A 113 -2.18 -15.42 -3.56
N ALA A 114 -0.99 -15.17 -4.09
CA ALA A 114 0.22 -15.88 -3.68
C ALA A 114 0.55 -15.62 -2.20
N ILE A 115 0.42 -14.37 -1.74
CA ILE A 115 0.59 -13.99 -0.34
C ILE A 115 -0.43 -14.71 0.55
N LEU A 116 -1.70 -14.78 0.12
CA LEU A 116 -2.73 -15.51 0.86
C LEU A 116 -2.40 -17.00 0.97
N GLN A 117 -1.96 -17.63 -0.12
CA GLN A 117 -1.55 -19.04 -0.10
C GLN A 117 -0.36 -19.27 0.83
N LEU A 118 0.65 -18.40 0.79
CA LEU A 118 1.80 -18.46 1.69
C LEU A 118 1.34 -18.37 3.16
N ALA A 119 0.47 -17.42 3.48
CA ALA A 119 -0.04 -17.24 4.84
C ALA A 119 -0.90 -18.41 5.34
N GLN A 120 -1.53 -19.17 4.44
CA GLN A 120 -2.33 -20.36 4.77
C GLN A 120 -1.50 -21.63 4.93
N MET A 121 -0.23 -21.62 4.51
CA MET A 121 0.69 -22.76 4.67
C MET A 121 1.38 -22.79 6.03
N VAL A 122 1.19 -21.76 6.86
CA VAL A 122 1.81 -21.57 8.17
C VAL A 122 0.83 -21.89 9.29
#